data_AF-A0A9L0IUI3-F1
#
_entry.id   AF-A0A9L0IUI3-F1
#
_cell.length_a   1.000
_cell.length_b   1.000
_cell.length_c   1.000
_cell.angle_alpha   90.00
_cell.angle_beta   90.00
_cell.angle_gamma   90.00
#
_symmetry.space_group_name_H-M   'P 1'
#
loop_
_entity.id
_entity.type
_entity.pdbx_description
1 polymer ?
#
loop_
_entity_poly.entity_id
_entity_poly.type
_entity_poly.pdbx_seq_one_letter_code
_entity_poly.pdbx_strand_id
1 'polypeptide(L)'
;MIFCKAPPLPPQRKRKSWRARAEAGSGGPGSRPRRCGCGVMAEKFDHLEEHLEKFVENIRQLGIIVSDFQPSSQAGLNQKLNFIVTGLQDIDKCRQQLHDITVPLEVFEYIDQGRNPQLYTKECLERALAKNEQVKGKIDTMKKFKSLLIQELSKVFPEDMAKYRSIRGEDHPPS
;
A
#
# COMPACT_ATOMS: atom_id res chain seq x y z
N MET A 1 9.43 -24.55 -39.87
CA MET A 1 9.82 -23.33 -39.15
C MET A 1 8.56 -22.67 -38.64
N ILE A 2 8.32 -22.76 -37.33
CA ILE A 2 7.08 -22.33 -36.68
C ILE A 2 7.20 -20.81 -36.44
N PHE A 3 6.38 -20.03 -37.14
CA PHE A 3 6.23 -18.59 -36.91
C PHE A 3 5.46 -18.37 -35.60
N CYS A 4 6.15 -17.98 -34.53
CA CYS A 4 5.49 -17.42 -33.34
C CYS A 4 5.09 -15.97 -33.64
N LYS A 5 3.87 -15.79 -34.12
CA LYS A 5 3.19 -14.49 -34.23
C LYS A 5 2.85 -14.02 -32.81
N ALA A 6 3.51 -12.97 -32.32
CA ALA A 6 3.17 -12.37 -31.04
C ALA A 6 1.73 -11.81 -31.08
N PRO A 7 0.88 -12.06 -30.07
CA PRO A 7 -0.47 -11.51 -30.02
C PRO A 7 -0.47 -9.99 -29.77
N PRO A 8 -1.46 -9.24 -30.28
CA PRO A 8 -1.55 -7.80 -30.09
C PRO A 8 -1.84 -7.45 -28.62
N LEU A 9 -1.15 -6.42 -28.12
CA LEU A 9 -1.34 -5.88 -26.77
C LEU A 9 -2.76 -5.30 -26.60
N PRO A 10 -3.40 -5.48 -25.42
CA PRO A 10 -4.71 -4.91 -25.16
C PRO A 10 -4.66 -3.37 -25.10
N PRO A 11 -5.76 -2.69 -25.45
CA PRO A 11 -5.81 -1.23 -25.49
C PRO A 11 -5.62 -0.63 -24.09
N GLN A 12 -4.74 0.37 -24.01
CA GLN A 12 -4.48 1.18 -22.80
C GLN A 12 -5.80 1.76 -22.27
N ARG A 13 -6.31 1.14 -21.20
CA ARG A 13 -7.46 1.63 -20.44
C ARG A 13 -7.04 2.93 -19.76
N LYS A 14 -7.53 4.07 -20.26
CA LYS A 14 -7.32 5.40 -19.69
C LYS A 14 -7.40 5.34 -18.15
N ARG A 15 -6.28 5.62 -17.47
CA ARG A 15 -6.22 5.84 -16.01
C ARG A 15 -7.23 6.96 -15.72
N LYS A 16 -8.40 6.60 -15.20
CA LYS A 16 -9.33 7.58 -14.63
C LYS A 16 -8.61 8.19 -13.43
N SER A 17 -8.43 9.50 -13.48
CA SER A 17 -7.93 10.34 -12.39
C SER A 17 -8.59 9.94 -11.07
N TRP A 18 -7.78 9.62 -10.06
CA TRP A 18 -8.20 9.35 -8.69
C TRP A 18 -8.58 10.65 -7.96
N ARG A 19 -9.37 11.53 -8.59
CA ARG A 19 -10.01 12.66 -7.90
C ARG A 19 -11.48 12.35 -7.69
N ALA A 20 -11.93 12.60 -6.46
CA ALA A 20 -13.29 12.56 -5.95
C ALA A 20 -13.81 11.21 -5.46
N ARG A 21 -13.61 10.94 -4.16
CA ARG A 21 -14.73 10.69 -3.22
C ARG A 21 -14.25 10.78 -1.77
N ALA A 22 -14.35 11.96 -1.19
CA ALA A 22 -14.27 12.16 0.25
C ALA A 22 -15.12 13.37 0.66
N GLU A 23 -16.43 13.30 0.43
CA GLU A 23 -17.38 14.21 1.09
C GLU A 23 -18.64 13.43 1.47
N ALA A 24 -18.69 13.02 2.73
CA ALA A 24 -19.92 12.76 3.49
C ALA A 24 -19.53 12.69 4.97
N GLY A 25 -19.69 13.80 5.68
CA GLY A 25 -19.39 13.90 7.10
C GLY A 25 -19.64 15.32 7.59
N SER A 26 -20.90 15.61 7.91
CA SER A 26 -21.37 16.84 8.54
C SER A 26 -20.59 17.14 9.84
N GLY A 27 -19.72 18.14 9.80
CA GLY A 27 -18.99 18.66 10.96
C GLY A 27 -19.39 20.11 11.25
N GLY A 28 -19.77 20.39 12.50
CA GLY A 28 -20.16 21.71 12.99
C GLY A 28 -19.04 22.77 12.95
N PRO A 29 -19.36 24.03 13.25
CA PRO A 29 -18.46 25.16 13.02
C PRO A 29 -17.42 25.22 14.15
N GLY A 30 -16.14 24.98 13.84
CA GLY A 30 -15.08 25.25 14.83
C GLY A 30 -13.76 24.51 14.71
N SER A 31 -13.43 23.86 13.59
CA SER A 31 -12.12 23.21 13.45
C SER A 31 -11.45 23.68 12.16
N ARG A 32 -10.32 24.39 12.29
CA ARG A 32 -9.44 24.71 11.15
C ARG A 32 -9.13 23.43 10.37
N PRO A 33 -9.17 23.45 9.03
CA PRO A 33 -8.76 22.29 8.26
C PRO A 33 -7.28 22.05 8.55
N ARG A 34 -6.95 20.88 9.13
CA ARG A 34 -5.58 20.38 9.10
C ARG A 34 -5.23 20.21 7.63
N ARG A 35 -4.41 21.11 7.10
CA ARG A 35 -3.89 21.00 5.73
C ARG A 35 -3.13 19.67 5.66
N CYS A 36 -3.75 18.67 5.04
CA CYS A 36 -3.15 17.37 4.86
C CYS A 36 -1.90 17.56 4.00
N GLY A 37 -0.73 17.11 4.45
CA GLY A 37 0.57 17.23 3.76
C GLY A 37 0.67 16.45 2.45
N CYS A 38 -0.46 16.06 1.85
CA CYS A 38 -0.55 15.26 0.63
C CYS A 38 0.06 15.98 -0.59
N GLY A 39 0.03 17.33 -0.63
CA GLY A 39 0.58 18.10 -1.75
C GLY A 39 2.09 17.96 -1.94
N VAL A 40 2.87 18.01 -0.85
CA VAL A 40 4.35 17.95 -0.91
C VAL A 40 4.85 16.56 -1.26
N MET A 41 4.10 15.52 -0.90
CA MET A 41 4.45 14.13 -1.25
C MET A 41 4.19 13.84 -2.72
N ALA A 42 3.08 14.34 -3.28
CA ALA A 42 2.76 14.16 -4.69
C ALA A 42 3.85 14.71 -5.61
N GLU A 43 4.35 15.92 -5.34
CA GLU A 43 5.36 16.60 -6.18
C GLU A 43 6.68 15.80 -6.31
N LYS A 44 7.10 15.09 -5.26
CA LYS A 44 8.31 14.25 -5.32
C LYS A 44 8.14 13.04 -6.24
N PHE A 45 6.97 12.43 -6.20
CA PHE A 45 6.66 11.28 -7.05
C PHE A 45 6.42 11.69 -8.50
N ASP A 46 5.83 12.86 -8.72
CA ASP A 46 5.58 13.39 -10.07
C ASP A 46 6.89 13.51 -10.87
N HIS A 47 7.98 13.97 -10.23
CA HIS A 47 9.27 14.10 -10.91
C HIS A 47 9.90 12.74 -11.27
N LEU A 48 9.82 11.76 -10.36
CA LEU A 48 10.29 10.41 -10.64
C LEU A 48 9.44 9.75 -11.75
N GLU A 49 8.11 9.90 -11.70
CA GLU A 49 7.19 9.36 -12.72
C GLU A 49 7.52 9.94 -14.10
N GLU A 50 7.75 11.25 -14.20
CA GLU A 50 8.13 11.91 -15.46
C GLU A 50 9.44 11.36 -16.04
N HIS A 51 10.48 11.19 -15.21
CA HIS A 51 11.76 10.63 -15.67
C HIS A 51 11.63 9.16 -16.08
N LEU A 52 10.85 8.36 -15.35
CA LEU A 52 10.56 6.97 -15.71
C LEU A 52 9.80 6.86 -17.03
N GLU A 53 8.78 7.70 -17.24
CA GLU A 53 8.02 7.73 -18.50
C GLU A 53 8.91 8.09 -19.69
N LYS A 54 9.74 9.14 -19.54
CA LYS A 54 10.73 9.53 -20.57
C LYS A 54 11.73 8.42 -20.84
N PHE A 55 12.19 7.72 -19.80
CA PHE A 55 13.15 6.62 -19.94
C PHE A 55 12.55 5.44 -20.70
N VAL A 56 11.33 5.01 -20.35
CA VAL A 56 10.61 3.94 -21.05
C VAL A 56 10.38 4.32 -22.52
N GLU A 57 10.02 5.57 -22.79
CA GLU A 57 9.82 6.05 -24.17
C GLU A 57 11.13 6.09 -24.97
N ASN A 58 12.25 6.48 -24.36
CA ASN A 58 13.57 6.42 -25.02
C ASN A 58 13.97 4.98 -25.37
N ILE A 59 13.71 4.01 -24.48
CA ILE A 59 13.94 2.59 -24.77
C ILE A 59 13.06 2.11 -25.93
N ARG A 60 11.78 2.50 -25.94
CA ARG A 60 10.86 2.15 -27.02
C ARG A 60 11.35 2.68 -28.36
N GLN A 61 11.78 3.95 -28.41
CA GLN A 61 12.34 4.57 -29.62
C GLN A 61 13.63 3.89 -30.08
N LEU A 62 14.54 3.54 -29.15
CA LEU A 62 15.73 2.76 -29.48
C LEU A 62 15.33 1.41 -30.11
N GLY A 63 14.35 0.72 -29.53
CA GLY A 63 13.83 -0.54 -30.06
C GLY A 63 13.33 -0.42 -31.50
N ILE A 64 12.67 0.69 -31.86
CA ILE A 64 12.23 0.96 -33.24
C ILE A 64 13.43 1.14 -34.17
N ILE A 65 14.41 1.98 -33.79
CA ILE A 65 15.60 2.24 -34.62
C ILE A 65 16.40 0.95 -34.86
N VAL A 66 16.53 0.11 -33.83
CA VAL A 66 17.25 -1.17 -33.94
C VAL A 66 16.47 -2.20 -34.77
N SER A 67 15.12 -2.18 -34.71
CA SER A 67 14.28 -3.12 -35.46
C SER A 67 14.30 -2.84 -36.98
N ASP A 68 14.48 -1.59 -37.40
CA ASP A 68 14.60 -1.17 -38.80
C ASP A 68 15.82 -0.27 -38.98
N PHE A 69 17.01 -0.85 -38.74
CA PHE A 69 18.24 -0.09 -38.76
C PHE A 69 18.68 0.26 -40.19
N GLN A 70 18.93 1.54 -40.43
CA GLN A 70 19.53 2.08 -41.65
C GLN A 70 20.87 2.76 -41.33
N PRO A 71 21.89 2.75 -42.20
CA PRO A 71 23.16 3.43 -41.94
C PRO A 71 23.01 4.92 -41.59
N SER A 72 22.02 5.60 -42.17
CA SER A 72 21.68 6.99 -41.85
C SER A 72 21.14 7.19 -40.43
N SER A 73 20.59 6.14 -39.81
CA SER A 73 20.01 6.16 -38.45
C SER A 73 21.06 6.03 -37.33
N GLN A 74 22.32 5.71 -37.66
CA GLN A 74 23.39 5.49 -36.69
C GLN A 74 23.58 6.66 -35.71
N ALA A 75 23.50 7.90 -36.21
CA ALA A 75 23.61 9.09 -35.38
C ALA A 75 22.47 9.18 -34.35
N GLY A 76 21.23 8.87 -34.77
CA GLY A 76 20.06 8.82 -33.89
C GLY A 76 20.15 7.71 -32.85
N LEU A 77 20.67 6.54 -33.22
CA LEU A 77 20.94 5.44 -32.30
C LEU A 77 21.93 5.84 -31.21
N ASN A 78 23.08 6.42 -31.59
CA ASN A 78 24.09 6.88 -30.64
C ASN A 78 23.51 7.94 -29.67
N GLN A 79 22.70 8.87 -30.19
CA GLN A 79 22.02 9.86 -29.37
C GLN A 79 21.05 9.20 -28.37
N LYS A 80 20.29 8.18 -28.78
CA LYS A 80 19.39 7.45 -27.87
C LYS A 80 20.12 6.64 -26.82
N LEU A 81 21.25 6.02 -27.15
CA LEU A 81 22.09 5.36 -26.15
C LEU A 81 22.59 6.36 -25.09
N ASN A 82 23.05 7.54 -25.52
CA ASN A 82 23.44 8.60 -24.59
C ASN A 82 22.27 9.04 -23.70
N PHE A 83 21.06 9.20 -24.27
CA PHE A 83 19.88 9.54 -23.48
C PHE A 83 19.45 8.46 -22.48
N ILE A 84 19.68 7.18 -22.78
CA ILE A 84 19.45 6.09 -21.83
C ILE A 84 20.45 6.17 -20.67
N VAL A 85 21.72 6.42 -20.96
CA VAL A 85 22.76 6.59 -19.93
C VAL A 85 22.43 7.79 -19.03
N THR A 86 22.11 8.95 -19.60
CA THR A 86 21.72 10.12 -18.80
C THR A 86 20.40 9.90 -18.07
N GLY A 87 19.44 9.22 -18.70
CA GLY A 87 18.15 8.89 -18.08
C GLY A 87 18.30 8.02 -16.82
N LEU A 88 19.19 7.02 -16.86
CA LEU A 88 19.51 6.23 -15.66
C LEU A 88 20.15 7.08 -14.55
N GLN A 89 21.04 8.02 -14.91
CA GLN A 89 21.66 8.93 -13.94
C GLN A 89 20.63 9.87 -13.31
N ASP A 90 19.66 10.35 -14.09
CA ASP A 90 18.62 11.25 -13.59
C ASP A 90 17.62 10.53 -12.68
N ILE A 91 17.25 9.28 -13.01
CA ILE A 91 16.46 8.41 -12.12
C ILE A 91 17.19 8.16 -10.80
N ASP A 92 18.49 7.88 -10.83
CA ASP A 92 19.27 7.65 -9.60
C ASP A 92 19.36 8.90 -8.71
N LYS A 93 19.44 10.11 -9.29
CA LYS A 93 19.38 11.37 -8.52
C LYS A 93 18.04 11.54 -7.80
N CYS A 94 16.93 11.12 -8.41
CA CYS A 94 15.61 11.18 -7.79
C CYS A 94 15.52 10.31 -6.52
N ARG A 95 16.34 9.25 -6.40
CA ARG A 95 16.36 8.37 -5.22
C ARG A 95 16.56 9.13 -3.91
N GLN A 96 17.40 10.16 -3.90
CA GLN A 96 17.70 10.94 -2.69
C GLN A 96 16.45 11.62 -2.10
N GLN A 97 15.47 11.93 -2.95
CA GLN A 97 14.24 12.60 -2.55
C GLN A 97 13.22 11.66 -1.89
N LEU A 98 13.42 10.34 -2.03
CA LEU A 98 12.49 9.27 -1.64
C LEU A 98 13.02 8.36 -0.52
N HIS A 99 14.07 8.79 0.19
CA HIS A 99 14.73 7.97 1.23
C HIS A 99 13.81 7.62 2.42
N ASP A 100 12.73 8.36 2.60
CA ASP A 100 11.73 8.18 3.66
C ASP A 100 10.67 7.11 3.32
N ILE A 101 10.70 6.56 2.11
CA ILE A 101 9.69 5.60 1.62
C ILE A 101 10.25 4.19 1.66
N THR A 102 9.55 3.30 2.36
CA THR A 102 9.85 1.86 2.40
C THR A 102 8.77 1.10 1.66
N VAL A 103 9.18 0.23 0.73
CA VAL A 103 8.27 -0.65 -0.01
C VAL A 103 8.36 -2.06 0.58
N PRO A 104 7.25 -2.67 1.03
CA PRO A 104 7.24 -4.05 1.50
C PRO A 104 7.67 -5.02 0.40
N LEU A 105 8.53 -5.99 0.72
CA LEU A 105 9.09 -6.92 -0.27
C LEU A 105 8.01 -7.78 -0.93
N GLU A 106 6.95 -8.09 -0.20
CA GLU A 106 5.80 -8.86 -0.67
C GLU A 106 5.09 -8.17 -1.84
N VAL A 107 5.19 -6.84 -1.97
CA VAL A 107 4.62 -6.10 -3.10
C VAL A 107 5.34 -6.45 -4.41
N PHE A 108 6.65 -6.77 -4.37
CA PHE A 108 7.40 -7.14 -5.58
C PHE A 108 6.83 -8.40 -6.22
N GLU A 109 6.38 -9.37 -5.44
CA GLU A 109 5.75 -10.60 -5.96
C GLU A 109 4.49 -10.29 -6.78
N TYR A 110 3.71 -9.28 -6.40
CA TYR A 110 2.55 -8.84 -7.20
C TYR A 110 3.00 -8.21 -8.52
N ILE A 111 4.05 -7.39 -8.49
CA ILE A 111 4.57 -6.71 -9.68
C ILE A 111 5.15 -7.73 -10.67
N ASP A 112 5.97 -8.67 -10.20
CA ASP A 112 6.62 -9.69 -11.03
C ASP A 112 5.61 -10.63 -11.70
N GLN A 113 4.48 -10.88 -11.04
CA GLN A 113 3.36 -11.66 -11.58
C GLN A 113 2.41 -10.82 -12.48
N GLY A 114 2.68 -9.52 -12.67
CA GLY A 114 1.80 -8.62 -13.42
C GLY A 114 0.46 -8.33 -12.76
N ARG A 115 0.34 -8.57 -11.44
CA ARG A 115 -0.85 -8.27 -10.64
C ARG A 115 -0.82 -6.82 -10.15
N ASN A 116 -1.99 -6.30 -9.80
CA ASN A 116 -2.10 -4.95 -9.22
C ASN A 116 -1.54 -4.94 -7.78
N PRO A 117 -0.49 -4.16 -7.47
CA PRO A 117 0.09 -4.10 -6.11
C PRO A 117 -0.89 -3.55 -5.06
N GLN A 118 -1.97 -2.86 -5.45
CA GLN A 118 -3.02 -2.44 -4.51
C GLN A 118 -3.80 -3.62 -3.91
N LEU A 119 -3.74 -4.80 -4.53
CA LEU A 119 -4.31 -6.02 -3.96
C LEU A 119 -3.58 -6.42 -2.67
N TYR A 120 -2.26 -6.26 -2.60
CA TYR A 120 -1.51 -6.48 -1.36
C TYR A 120 -2.02 -5.58 -0.23
N THR A 121 -2.19 -4.28 -0.52
CA THR A 121 -2.73 -3.32 0.46
C THR A 121 -4.11 -3.74 0.94
N LYS A 122 -4.99 -4.12 0.01
CA LYS A 122 -6.33 -4.63 0.31
C LYS A 122 -6.28 -5.85 1.22
N GLU A 123 -5.50 -6.87 0.86
CA GLU A 123 -5.37 -8.10 1.65
C GLU A 123 -4.75 -7.84 3.03
N CYS A 124 -3.83 -6.89 3.14
CA CYS A 124 -3.26 -6.48 4.41
C CYS A 124 -4.34 -5.88 5.33
N LEU A 125 -5.16 -4.97 4.81
CA LEU A 125 -6.27 -4.37 5.53
C LEU A 125 -7.32 -5.41 5.93
N GLU A 126 -7.69 -6.31 5.02
CA GLU A 126 -8.66 -7.39 5.29
C GLU A 126 -8.13 -8.35 6.37
N ARG A 127 -6.86 -8.76 6.30
CA ARG A 127 -6.23 -9.59 7.34
C ARG A 127 -6.16 -8.87 8.68
N ALA A 128 -5.87 -7.57 8.69
CA ALA A 128 -5.83 -6.79 9.93
C ALA A 128 -7.22 -6.71 10.58
N LEU A 129 -8.26 -6.47 9.78
CA LEU A 129 -9.66 -6.44 10.23
C LEU A 129 -10.07 -7.79 10.80
N ALA A 130 -9.85 -8.89 10.06
CA ALA A 130 -10.20 -10.23 10.51
C ALA A 130 -9.47 -10.61 11.82
N LYS A 131 -8.18 -10.26 11.95
CA LYS A 131 -7.43 -10.48 13.19
C LYS A 131 -7.98 -9.65 14.34
N ASN A 132 -8.38 -8.40 14.10
CA ASN A 132 -8.96 -7.53 15.13
C ASN A 132 -10.28 -8.10 15.66
N GLU A 133 -11.17 -8.53 14.76
CA GLU A 133 -12.44 -9.17 15.13
C GLU A 133 -12.22 -10.48 15.89
N GLN A 134 -11.25 -11.30 15.44
CA GLN A 134 -10.88 -12.53 16.12
C GLN A 134 -10.37 -12.27 17.54
N VAL A 135 -9.49 -11.29 17.72
CA VAL A 135 -8.96 -10.91 19.04
C VAL A 135 -10.07 -10.38 19.95
N LYS A 136 -10.96 -9.53 19.41
CA LYS A 136 -12.14 -9.05 20.13
C LYS A 136 -13.02 -10.21 20.62
N GLY A 137 -13.33 -11.17 19.76
CA GLY A 137 -14.11 -12.35 20.15
C GLY A 137 -13.45 -13.19 21.25
N LYS A 138 -12.11 -13.32 21.22
CA LYS A 138 -11.34 -13.97 22.31
C LYS A 138 -11.44 -13.19 23.63
N ILE A 139 -11.32 -11.86 23.58
CA ILE A 139 -11.46 -10.99 24.76
C ILE A 139 -12.86 -11.15 25.35
N ASP A 140 -13.90 -11.07 24.52
CA ASP A 140 -15.29 -11.15 24.98
C ASP A 140 -15.61 -12.52 25.59
N THR A 141 -15.12 -13.60 24.97
CA THR A 141 -15.25 -14.97 25.52
C THR A 141 -14.52 -15.10 26.86
N MET A 142 -13.29 -14.58 26.96
CA MET A 142 -12.52 -14.63 28.21
C MET A 142 -13.18 -13.82 29.32
N LYS A 143 -13.72 -12.63 29.01
CA LYS A 143 -14.49 -11.82 29.96
C LYS A 143 -15.73 -12.58 30.45
N LYS A 144 -16.49 -13.18 29.53
CA LYS A 144 -17.68 -13.97 29.88
C LYS A 144 -17.32 -15.19 30.75
N PHE A 145 -16.27 -15.91 30.40
CA PHE A 145 -15.77 -17.03 31.20
C PHE A 145 -15.35 -16.59 32.60
N LYS A 146 -14.59 -15.49 32.72
CA LYS A 146 -14.23 -14.89 34.01
C LYS A 146 -15.47 -14.60 34.85
N SER A 147 -16.49 -13.96 34.28
CA SER A 147 -17.72 -13.61 35.01
C SER A 147 -18.46 -14.86 35.53
N LEU A 148 -18.61 -15.88 34.68
CA LEU A 148 -19.25 -17.15 35.08
C LEU A 148 -18.45 -17.90 36.14
N LEU A 149 -17.13 -17.95 35.98
CA LEU A 149 -16.25 -18.58 36.95
C LEU A 149 -16.34 -17.90 38.32
N ILE A 150 -16.31 -16.56 38.35
CA ILE A 150 -16.49 -15.78 39.59
C ILE A 150 -17.86 -16.07 40.21
N GLN A 151 -18.92 -16.18 39.40
CA GLN A 151 -20.26 -16.48 39.89
C GLN A 151 -20.34 -17.87 40.56
N GLU A 152 -19.82 -18.92 39.93
CA GLU A 152 -19.83 -20.27 40.50
C GLU A 152 -18.91 -20.38 41.73
N LEU A 153 -17.70 -19.80 41.68
CA LEU A 153 -16.81 -19.76 42.84
C LEU A 153 -17.42 -19.00 44.02
N SER A 154 -18.20 -17.94 43.76
CA SER A 154 -18.89 -17.20 44.82
C SER A 154 -19.95 -18.03 45.55
N LYS A 155 -20.54 -19.03 44.87
CA LYS A 155 -21.52 -19.94 45.48
C LYS A 155 -20.85 -21.01 46.34
N VAL A 156 -19.72 -21.56 45.87
CA VAL A 156 -19.04 -22.69 46.52
C VAL A 156 -18.08 -22.23 47.62
N PHE A 157 -17.40 -21.09 47.44
CA PHE A 157 -16.35 -20.59 48.33
C PHE A 157 -16.54 -19.09 48.65
N PRO A 158 -17.57 -18.72 49.42
CA PRO A 158 -17.93 -17.32 49.65
C PRO A 158 -16.85 -16.52 50.41
N GLU A 159 -16.21 -17.11 51.42
CA GLU A 159 -15.19 -16.43 52.23
C GLU A 159 -13.90 -16.15 51.45
N ASP A 160 -13.44 -17.11 50.66
CA ASP A 160 -12.25 -16.94 49.84
C ASP A 160 -12.49 -15.95 48.70
N MET A 161 -13.70 -15.94 48.13
CA MET A 161 -14.09 -14.95 47.13
C MET A 161 -14.21 -13.53 47.70
N ALA A 162 -14.56 -13.37 48.98
CA ALA A 162 -14.53 -12.07 49.64
C ALA A 162 -13.07 -11.55 49.75
N LYS A 163 -12.14 -12.39 50.20
CA LYS A 163 -10.70 -12.07 50.25
C LYS A 163 -10.14 -11.73 48.87
N TYR A 164 -10.47 -12.54 47.85
CA TYR A 164 -10.05 -12.30 46.47
C TYR A 164 -10.51 -10.93 45.95
N ARG A 165 -11.77 -10.55 46.20
CA ARG A 165 -12.30 -9.23 45.80
C ARG A 165 -11.58 -8.08 46.50
N SER A 166 -11.28 -8.22 47.79
CA SER A 166 -10.53 -7.21 48.55
C SER A 166 -9.12 -6.98 48.00
N ILE A 167 -8.44 -8.03 47.53
CA ILE A 167 -7.08 -7.93 46.97
C ILE A 167 -7.10 -7.37 45.54
N ARG A 168 -8.11 -7.75 44.74
CA ARG A 168 -8.23 -7.34 43.33
C ARG A 168 -8.69 -5.90 43.14
N GLY A 169 -9.36 -5.30 44.13
CA GLY A 169 -9.93 -3.95 44.01
C GLY A 169 -10.98 -3.82 42.91
N GLU A 170 -11.78 -4.88 42.64
CA GLU A 170 -12.86 -4.78 41.65
C GLU A 170 -14.13 -4.17 42.26
N ASP A 171 -14.21 -2.85 42.21
CA ASP A 171 -15.42 -2.04 42.43
C ASP A 171 -16.10 -1.73 41.08
N HIS A 172 -16.25 -2.75 40.21
CA HIS A 172 -17.06 -2.62 39.00
C HIS A 172 -18.15 -3.68 38.96
N PRO A 173 -19.43 -3.29 39.07
CA PRO A 173 -20.54 -4.22 38.87
C PRO A 173 -20.56 -4.67 37.40
N PRO A 174 -21.09 -5.87 37.11
CA PRO A 174 -21.20 -6.36 35.74
C PRO A 174 -22.15 -5.45 34.96
N SER A 175 -21.66 -4.81 33.90
CA SER A 175 -22.50 -4.20 32.85
C SER A 175 -22.73 -5.19 31.72
#